data_AF-A0A963GH75-F1
#
_entry.id   AF-A0A963GH75-F1
#
_cell.length_a   1.000
_cell.length_b   1.000
_cell.length_c   1.000
_cell.angle_alpha   90.00
_cell.angle_beta   90.00
_cell.angle_gamma   90.00
#
_symmetry.space_group_name_H-M   'P 1'
#
loop_
_entity.id
_entity.type
_entity.pdbx_description
1 polymer ?
#
loop_
_entity_poly.entity_id
_entity_poly.type
_entity_poly.pdbx_seq_one_letter_code
_entity_poly.pdbx_strand_id
1 'polypeptide(L)' 'MDRADKTLLDAVDGRTQLVGSNRMEILLFSLGTCETFGINVFKVREVSKTPFITKSPNMPTGVEGLISLRGNVI' A
#
# COMPACT_ATOMS: atom_id res chain seq x y z
N MET A 1 -2.08 46.10 -16.60
CA MET A 1 -2.29 44.94 -15.71
C MET A 1 -2.14 43.69 -16.56
N ASP A 2 -1.06 43.58 -17.32
CA ASP A 2 0.32 43.21 -16.97
C ASP A 2 0.50 41.67 -16.92
N ARG A 3 1.07 41.16 -18.01
CA ARG A 3 1.22 39.74 -18.35
C ARG A 3 2.20 39.03 -17.41
N ALA A 4 3.03 39.79 -16.69
CA ALA A 4 3.95 39.28 -15.69
C ALA A 4 3.23 38.68 -14.47
N ASP A 5 2.12 39.29 -14.03
CA ASP A 5 1.36 38.83 -12.86
C ASP A 5 0.72 37.46 -13.11
N LYS A 6 0.25 37.21 -14.33
CA LYS A 6 -0.31 35.91 -14.73
C LYS A 6 0.72 34.80 -14.65
N THR A 7 1.98 35.10 -15.00
CA THR A 7 3.07 34.12 -15.00
C THR A 7 3.54 33.78 -13.57
N LEU A 8 3.49 34.76 -12.66
CA LEU A 8 3.74 34.55 -11.23
C LEU A 8 2.62 33.75 -10.55
N LEU A 9 1.35 34.05 -10.86
CA LEU A 9 0.20 33.31 -10.36
C LEU A 9 0.22 31.85 -10.84
N ASP A 10 0.51 31.61 -12.13
CA ASP A 10 0.65 30.26 -12.69
C ASP A 10 1.80 29.45 -12.02
N ALA A 11 2.91 30.11 -11.67
CA ALA A 11 4.04 29.48 -10.98
C ALA A 11 3.76 29.19 -9.49
N VAL A 12 2.94 30.02 -8.84
CA VAL A 12 2.46 29.79 -7.47
C VAL A 12 1.44 28.64 -7.45
N ASP A 13 0.52 28.59 -8.41
CA ASP A 13 -0.47 27.51 -8.54
C ASP A 13 0.17 26.13 -8.79
N GLY A 14 1.26 26.08 -9.57
CA GLY A 14 2.02 24.85 -9.78
C GLY A 14 2.71 24.33 -8.51
N ARG A 15 3.08 25.21 -7.57
CA ARG A 15 3.67 24.84 -6.27
C ARG A 15 2.64 24.54 -5.20
N THR A 16 1.45 25.14 -5.24
CA THR A 16 0.36 24.87 -4.29
C THR A 16 -0.39 23.57 -4.63
N GLN A 17 -0.47 23.17 -5.90
CA GLN A 17 -1.06 21.88 -6.30
C GLN A 17 -0.25 20.67 -5.84
N LEU A 18 1.08 20.80 -5.68
CA LEU A 18 1.93 19.73 -5.17
C LEU A 18 1.64 19.38 -3.70
N VAL A 19 1.01 20.30 -2.96
CA VAL A 19 0.60 20.13 -1.56
C VAL A 19 -0.79 19.46 -1.46
N GLY A 20 -1.53 19.38 -2.57
CA GLY A 20 -2.96 19.00 -2.60
C GLY A 20 -3.27 17.51 -2.85
N SER A 21 -2.28 16.63 -2.95
CA SER A 21 -2.54 15.22 -3.33
C SER A 21 -1.91 14.17 -2.42
N ASN A 22 -1.61 14.47 -1.15
CA ASN A 22 -1.25 13.42 -0.19
C ASN A 22 -2.53 12.63 0.21
N ARG A 23 -3.04 11.86 -0.76
CA ARG A 23 -4.19 10.98 -0.59
C ARG A 23 -3.69 9.68 0.01
N MET A 24 -4.07 9.44 1.26
CA MET A 24 -3.80 8.18 1.93
C MET A 24 -4.73 7.11 1.36
N GLU A 25 -4.15 6.12 0.70
CA GLU A 25 -4.86 4.94 0.22
C GLU A 25 -4.64 3.77 1.19
N ILE A 26 -5.73 3.17 1.66
CA ILE A 26 -5.74 2.07 2.62
C ILE A 26 -6.52 0.90 2.03
N LEU A 27 -5.96 -0.30 2.12
CA LEU A 27 -6.66 -1.56 1.87
C LEU A 27 -7.34 -2.01 3.16
N LEU A 28 -8.67 -2.20 3.10
CA LEU A 28 -9.48 -2.71 4.21
C LEU A 28 -9.70 -4.22 4.09
N PHE A 29 -9.63 -4.95 5.20
CA PHE A 29 -9.83 -6.41 5.26
C PHE A 29 -10.32 -6.87 6.64
N SER A 30 -10.80 -8.11 6.75
CA SER A 30 -11.19 -8.75 8.02
C SER A 30 -10.39 -10.03 8.26
N LEU A 31 -10.26 -10.42 9.53
CA LEU A 31 -9.52 -11.61 9.96
C LEU A 31 -10.42 -12.53 10.80
N GLY A 32 -11.19 -13.40 10.14
CA GLY A 32 -12.02 -14.42 10.80
C GLY A 32 -13.19 -13.88 11.66
N THR A 33 -13.30 -12.57 11.84
CA THR A 33 -14.35 -11.88 12.59
C THR A 33 -15.00 -10.79 11.73
N CYS A 34 -15.95 -10.04 12.30
CA CYS A 34 -16.58 -8.89 11.64
C CYS A 34 -15.79 -7.58 11.79
N GLU A 35 -14.61 -7.61 12.42
CA GLU A 35 -13.78 -6.41 12.61
C GLU A 35 -13.04 -6.03 11.32
N THR A 36 -12.97 -4.73 11.04
CA THR A 36 -12.28 -4.20 9.85
C THR A 36 -10.91 -3.65 10.22
N PHE A 37 -9.88 -4.17 9.56
CA PHE A 37 -8.50 -3.74 9.66
C PHE A 37 -8.10 -2.96 8.39
N GLY A 38 -7.05 -2.15 8.48
CA GLY A 38 -6.53 -1.37 7.37
C GLY A 38 -5.02 -1.44 7.26
N ILE A 39 -4.51 -1.60 6.04
CA ILE A 39 -3.07 -1.49 5.72
C ILE A 39 -2.86 -0.44 4.63
N ASN A 40 -1.79 0.35 4.76
CA ASN A 40 -1.41 1.30 3.72
C ASN A 40 -1.07 0.56 2.42
N VAL A 41 -1.64 0.98 1.29
CA VAL A 41 -1.42 0.30 0.00
C VAL A 41 0.04 0.30 -0.45
N PHE A 42 0.85 1.29 -0.03
CA PHE A 42 2.31 1.31 -0.31
C PHE A 42 3.08 0.19 0.39
N LYS A 43 2.50 -0.42 1.43
CA LYS A 43 3.07 -1.61 2.09
C LYS A 43 2.60 -2.93 1.48
N VAL A 44 1.67 -2.89 0.52
CA VAL A 44 1.09 -4.09 -0.10
C VAL A 44 1.85 -4.42 -1.38
N ARG A 45 2.45 -5.61 -1.45
CA ARG A 45 3.14 -6.09 -2.67
C ARG A 45 2.16 -6.69 -3.68
N GLU A 46 1.20 -7.48 -3.21
CA GLU A 46 0.13 -8.07 -4.02
C GLU A 46 -1.00 -8.61 -3.13
N VAL A 47 -2.16 -8.87 -3.75
CA VAL A 47 -3.28 -9.59 -3.15
C VAL A 47 -3.58 -10.81 -4.00
N SER A 48 -3.45 -12.00 -3.42
CA SER A 48 -3.67 -13.28 -4.08
C SER A 48 -4.39 -14.26 -3.15
N LYS A 49 -4.94 -15.34 -3.71
CA LYS A 49 -5.50 -16.42 -2.90
C LYS A 49 -4.36 -17.17 -2.23
N THR A 50 -4.54 -17.54 -0.97
CA THR A 50 -3.55 -18.31 -0.20
C THR A 50 -3.19 -19.61 -0.93
N PRO A 51 -1.93 -19.79 -1.36
CA PRO A 51 -1.47 -21.04 -1.96
C PRO A 51 -1.24 -22.11 -0.87
N PHE A 52 -0.84 -23.31 -1.27
CA PHE A 52 -0.48 -24.35 -0.32
C PHE A 52 0.74 -23.93 0.54
N ILE A 53 0.61 -24.10 1.86
CA ILE A 53 1.65 -23.75 2.83
C ILE A 53 2.46 -25.00 3.21
N THR A 54 3.77 -24.91 3.05
CA THR A 54 4.71 -25.97 3.41
C THR A 54 5.17 -25.78 4.85
N LYS A 55 4.79 -26.71 5.74
CA LYS A 55 5.22 -26.69 7.15
C LYS A 55 6.69 -27.07 7.24
N SER A 56 7.48 -26.26 7.95
CA SER A 56 8.88 -26.53 8.23
C SER A 56 9.07 -26.91 9.70
N PRO A 57 10.01 -27.82 10.03
CA PRO A 57 10.39 -28.08 11.41
C PRO A 57 10.86 -26.81 12.12
N ASN A 58 10.63 -26.74 13.43
CA ASN A 58 11.10 -25.68 14.32
C ASN A 58 10.60 -24.26 14.00
N MET A 59 9.44 -24.12 13.37
CA MET A 59 8.84 -22.80 13.14
C MET A 59 8.31 -22.17 14.45
N PRO A 60 8.50 -20.85 14.64
CA PRO A 60 7.89 -20.11 15.74
C PRO A 60 6.36 -20.23 15.70
N THR A 61 5.70 -20.10 16.85
CA THR A 61 4.23 -20.23 16.97
C THR A 61 3.42 -19.25 16.12
N GLY A 62 4.01 -18.14 15.70
CA GLY A 62 3.39 -17.16 14.80
C GLY A 62 3.65 -17.39 13.30
N VAL A 63 4.35 -18.46 12.92
CA VAL A 63 4.72 -18.74 11.52
C VAL A 63 4.08 -20.06 11.09
N GLU A 64 3.19 -20.00 10.09
CA GLU A 64 2.48 -21.18 9.60
C GLU A 64 3.38 -22.10 8.74
N GLY A 65 4.29 -21.52 7.96
CA GLY A 65 5.21 -22.24 7.09
C GLY A 65 5.77 -21.36 5.98
N LEU A 66 6.14 -21.98 4.86
CA LEU A 66 6.66 -21.31 3.67
C LEU A 66 5.72 -21.48 2.48
N ILE A 67 5.69 -20.50 1.59
CA ILE A 67 4.98 -20.58 0.31
C ILE A 67 5.93 -20.32 -0.86
N SER A 68 5.64 -20.91 -2.02
CA SER A 68 6.31 -20.53 -3.28
C SER A 68 5.37 -19.65 -4.09
N LEU A 69 5.71 -18.38 -4.18
CA LEU A 69 4.95 -17.37 -4.92
C LEU A 69 5.68 -17.03 -6.22
N ARG A 70 5.18 -17.60 -7.33
CA ARG A 70 5.79 -17.46 -8.67
C ARG A 70 7.29 -17.78 -8.70
N GLY A 71 7.69 -18.83 -7.99
CA GLY A 71 9.09 -19.27 -7.89
C GLY A 71 9.92 -18.56 -6.81
N ASN A 72 9.34 -17.60 -6.09
CA ASN A 72 9.99 -16.96 -4.94
C ASN A 72 9.48 -17.59 -3.64
N VAL A 73 10.39 -18.03 -2.78
CA VAL A 73 10.03 -18.56 -1.46
C VAL A 73 9.78 -17.39 -0.51
N ILE A 74 8.63 -17.40 0.17
CA ILE A 74 8.19 -16.41 1.17
C ILE A 74 7.85 -17.14 2.46
#